data_AF-A0A8T3V9I1-F1
#
_entry.id   AF-A0A8T3V9I1-F1
#
_cell.length_a   1.000
_cell.length_b   1.000
_cell.length_c   1.000
_cell.angle_alpha   90.00
_cell.angle_beta   90.00
_cell.angle_gamma   90.00
#
_symmetry.space_group_name_H-M   'P 1'
#
loop_
_entity.id
_entity.type
_entity.pdbx_description
1 polymer ?
#
loop_
_entity_poly.entity_id
_entity_poly.type
_entity_poly.pdbx_seq_one_letter_code
_entity_poly.pdbx_strand_id
1 'polypeptide(L)'
;MQTDRFETFMDAILAIIITVLVLKLAQPPAPTWEGVISLNASYLIYGICFLIIFNTWYNDHNLFQMVDEINNLIVVVYGVLIFIISILPYFASWVSLNPQSVPAQTMFGILFLATNACYNLSTFLIIRANPYNAKLKKINLKNFWRYVPVIVILIGFLVTYTVYTPGIFISCIIATIYWFFIAIFTKSEIESSGRFEALFDAIIAIILTVLVLEITMASGGTWQDLFDLRIEFLAYIISFIVCFNYWNYNNNLFSIVNKIDTAVIWSIGASMFVLSLIPYLSVFVSHNFYSFVPQACYGIDFIVVAILSIVTSKALKNADKGNVALMLALKNNLVFVSTIVFVGIGMVIGYLFYPPAIIISCLLSIIAVWVISYLNR
;
A
#
# COMPACT_ATOMS: atom_id res chain seq x y z
N MET A 1 23.66 -8.43 -17.81
CA MET A 1 23.00 -7.11 -17.96
C MET A 1 22.94 -6.50 -16.57
N GLN A 2 23.32 -5.22 -16.45
CA GLN A 2 23.20 -4.49 -15.18
C GLN A 2 21.76 -4.48 -14.68
N THR A 3 21.57 -4.65 -13.38
CA THR A 3 20.25 -4.80 -12.78
C THR A 3 19.48 -3.49 -12.69
N ASP A 4 20.15 -2.34 -12.54
CA ASP A 4 19.53 -1.02 -12.28
C ASP A 4 18.32 -0.70 -13.18
N ARG A 5 18.48 -0.81 -14.50
CA ARG A 5 17.40 -0.53 -15.46
C ARG A 5 16.25 -1.53 -15.30
N PHE A 6 16.57 -2.79 -15.04
CA PHE A 6 15.59 -3.84 -14.86
C PHE A 6 14.82 -3.65 -13.55
N GLU A 7 15.51 -3.30 -12.46
CA GLU A 7 14.91 -2.99 -11.16
C GLU A 7 13.96 -1.80 -11.25
N THR A 8 14.38 -0.71 -11.90
CA THR A 8 13.53 0.47 -12.11
C THR A 8 12.25 0.12 -12.89
N PHE A 9 12.38 -0.74 -13.90
CA PHE A 9 11.24 -1.21 -14.69
C PHE A 9 10.28 -2.09 -13.85
N MET A 10 10.82 -3.02 -13.06
CA MET A 10 10.04 -3.84 -12.12
C MET A 10 9.29 -2.96 -11.12
N ASP A 11 9.97 -2.02 -10.48
CA ASP A 11 9.42 -1.17 -9.43
C ASP A 11 8.28 -0.30 -9.96
N ALA A 12 8.42 0.26 -11.17
CA ALA A 12 7.35 1.01 -11.83
C ALA A 12 6.10 0.15 -12.07
N ILE A 13 6.27 -1.09 -12.52
CA ILE A 13 5.12 -1.98 -12.76
C ILE A 13 4.46 -2.40 -11.44
N LEU A 14 5.25 -2.75 -10.42
CA LEU A 14 4.71 -3.13 -9.12
C LEU A 14 3.98 -1.95 -8.47
N ALA A 15 4.48 -0.73 -8.61
CA ALA A 15 3.80 0.49 -8.18
C ALA A 15 2.45 0.68 -8.88
N ILE A 16 2.36 0.44 -10.20
CA ILE A 16 1.07 0.49 -10.92
C ILE A 16 0.10 -0.56 -10.39
N ILE A 17 0.54 -1.81 -10.29
CA ILE A 17 -0.35 -2.91 -9.90
C ILE A 17 -0.85 -2.69 -8.46
N ILE A 18 0.03 -2.30 -7.52
CA ILE A 18 -0.35 -2.13 -6.11
C ILE A 18 -1.39 -1.00 -5.93
N THR A 19 -1.28 0.08 -6.70
CA THR A 19 -2.23 1.21 -6.61
C THR A 19 -3.53 0.96 -7.36
N VAL A 20 -3.50 0.28 -8.51
CA VAL A 20 -4.70 0.01 -9.33
C VAL A 20 -5.64 -1.01 -8.67
N LEU A 21 -5.17 -1.77 -7.68
CA LEU A 21 -6.01 -2.65 -6.86
C LEU A 21 -7.22 -1.92 -6.26
N VAL A 22 -7.06 -0.64 -5.90
CA VAL A 22 -8.14 0.13 -5.27
C VAL A 22 -9.34 0.33 -6.20
N LEU A 23 -9.09 0.45 -7.52
CA LEU A 23 -10.12 0.62 -8.55
C LEU A 23 -11.05 -0.59 -8.68
N LYS A 24 -10.69 -1.73 -8.07
CA LYS A 24 -11.50 -2.95 -8.07
C LYS A 24 -12.32 -3.11 -6.78
N LEU A 25 -12.21 -2.20 -5.83
CA LEU A 25 -13.04 -2.18 -4.64
C LEU A 25 -14.44 -1.65 -4.96
N ALA A 26 -15.45 -2.42 -4.60
CA ALA A 26 -16.84 -1.98 -4.73
C ALA A 26 -17.18 -0.92 -3.67
N GLN A 27 -18.02 0.04 -4.04
CA GLN A 27 -18.60 0.98 -3.08
C GLN A 27 -19.62 0.26 -2.18
N PRO A 28 -19.78 0.66 -0.90
CA PRO A 28 -20.75 0.05 0.00
C PRO A 28 -22.18 0.24 -0.53
N PRO A 29 -23.08 -0.75 -0.39
CA PRO A 29 -24.45 -0.65 -0.89
C PRO A 29 -25.29 0.41 -0.16
N ALA A 30 -24.87 0.79 1.06
CA ALA A 30 -25.47 1.86 1.84
C ALA A 30 -24.36 2.62 2.60
N PRO A 31 -24.53 3.92 2.87
CA PRO A 31 -23.59 4.74 3.63
C PRO A 31 -23.70 4.49 5.15
N THR A 32 -23.68 3.22 5.55
CA THR A 32 -23.80 2.75 6.93
C THR A 32 -22.64 1.83 7.27
N TRP A 33 -22.39 1.61 8.57
CA TRP A 33 -21.35 0.68 9.01
C TRP A 33 -21.64 -0.75 8.54
N GLU A 34 -22.91 -1.15 8.50
CA GLU A 34 -23.33 -2.43 7.96
C GLU A 34 -22.99 -2.56 6.47
N GLY A 35 -23.26 -1.50 5.69
CA GLY A 35 -22.86 -1.44 4.28
C GLY A 35 -21.36 -1.60 4.10
N VAL A 36 -20.53 -0.91 4.89
CA VAL A 36 -19.07 -1.06 4.87
C VAL A 36 -18.67 -2.50 5.27
N ILE A 37 -19.17 -3.02 6.39
CA ILE A 37 -18.84 -4.36 6.89
C ILE A 37 -19.25 -5.47 5.91
N SER A 38 -20.32 -5.26 5.12
CA SER A 38 -20.73 -6.21 4.09
C SER A 38 -19.66 -6.50 3.03
N LEU A 39 -18.69 -5.58 2.86
CA LEU A 39 -17.55 -5.69 1.95
C LEU A 39 -16.25 -6.16 2.64
N ASN A 40 -16.34 -6.76 3.84
CA ASN A 40 -15.19 -7.22 4.60
C ASN A 40 -14.23 -8.10 3.78
N ALA A 41 -14.75 -9.02 2.96
CA ALA A 41 -13.95 -9.88 2.09
C ALA A 41 -13.15 -9.04 1.08
N SER A 42 -13.76 -8.04 0.46
CA SER A 42 -13.10 -7.14 -0.50
C SER A 42 -11.96 -6.35 0.14
N TYR A 43 -12.17 -5.78 1.33
CA TYR A 43 -11.11 -5.05 2.04
C TYR A 43 -9.98 -5.97 2.50
N LEU A 44 -10.30 -7.16 2.99
CA LEU A 44 -9.29 -8.15 3.38
C LEU A 44 -8.46 -8.61 2.18
N ILE A 45 -9.10 -8.90 1.04
CA ILE A 45 -8.42 -9.31 -0.18
C ILE A 45 -7.54 -8.20 -0.72
N TYR A 46 -8.02 -6.96 -0.72
CA TYR A 46 -7.22 -5.80 -1.07
C TYR A 46 -5.96 -5.69 -0.20
N GLY A 47 -6.10 -5.81 1.12
CA GLY A 47 -4.96 -5.81 2.04
C GLY A 47 -3.97 -6.95 1.81
N ILE A 48 -4.47 -8.17 1.55
CA ILE A 48 -3.63 -9.32 1.20
C ILE A 48 -2.86 -9.05 -0.09
N CYS A 49 -3.53 -8.58 -1.15
CA CYS A 49 -2.90 -8.30 -2.43
C CYS A 49 -1.84 -7.20 -2.31
N PHE A 50 -2.13 -6.13 -1.57
CA PHE A 50 -1.14 -5.10 -1.26
C PHE A 50 0.09 -5.72 -0.58
N LEU A 51 -0.12 -6.51 0.49
CA LEU A 51 0.96 -7.13 1.25
C LEU A 51 1.75 -8.14 0.41
N ILE A 52 1.12 -8.91 -0.48
CA ILE A 52 1.84 -9.82 -1.39
C ILE A 52 2.77 -9.02 -2.28
N ILE A 53 2.27 -8.01 -2.98
CA ILE A 53 3.04 -7.22 -3.94
C ILE A 53 4.18 -6.48 -3.22
N PHE A 54 3.88 -5.84 -2.09
CA PHE A 54 4.87 -5.12 -1.30
C PHE A 54 5.94 -6.05 -0.71
N ASN A 55 5.56 -7.24 -0.22
CA ASN A 55 6.54 -8.24 0.21
C ASN A 55 7.41 -8.76 -0.94
N THR A 56 6.82 -9.02 -2.11
CA THR A 56 7.60 -9.42 -3.30
C THR A 56 8.63 -8.34 -3.63
N TRP A 57 8.19 -7.09 -3.72
CA TRP A 57 9.10 -5.95 -3.93
C TRP A 57 10.19 -5.87 -2.86
N TYR A 58 9.84 -5.95 -1.57
CA TYR A 58 10.80 -5.87 -0.46
C TYR A 58 11.86 -6.97 -0.51
N ASN A 59 11.45 -8.19 -0.83
CA ASN A 59 12.38 -9.31 -0.97
C ASN A 59 13.29 -9.16 -2.18
N ASP A 60 12.73 -8.74 -3.32
CA ASP A 60 13.51 -8.47 -4.53
C ASP A 60 14.50 -7.32 -4.30
N HIS A 61 14.06 -6.25 -3.63
CA HIS A 61 14.91 -5.14 -3.20
C HIS A 61 16.16 -5.63 -2.46
N ASN A 62 15.96 -6.46 -1.43
CA ASN A 62 17.07 -7.03 -0.66
C ASN A 62 17.94 -7.99 -1.48
N LEU A 63 17.35 -8.75 -2.41
CA LEU A 63 18.08 -9.69 -3.25
C LEU A 63 18.97 -8.99 -4.27
N PHE A 64 18.45 -7.96 -4.94
CA PHE A 64 19.17 -7.22 -5.97
C PHE A 64 20.28 -6.34 -5.41
N GLN A 65 20.21 -5.89 -4.14
CA GLN A 65 21.36 -5.27 -3.46
C GLN A 65 22.59 -6.17 -3.36
N MET A 66 22.44 -7.49 -3.58
CA MET A 66 23.53 -8.44 -3.54
C MET A 66 24.05 -8.79 -4.94
N VAL A 67 23.48 -8.25 -6.03
CA VAL A 67 23.72 -8.71 -7.41
C VAL A 67 23.87 -7.51 -8.33
N ASP A 68 24.99 -7.41 -9.04
CA ASP A 68 25.21 -6.31 -10.01
C ASP A 68 24.71 -6.67 -11.42
N GLU A 69 24.65 -7.97 -11.75
CA GLU A 69 24.27 -8.43 -13.08
C GLU A 69 23.32 -9.64 -13.08
N ILE A 70 22.38 -9.63 -14.02
CA ILE A 70 21.49 -10.75 -14.32
C ILE A 70 21.59 -11.17 -15.80
N ASN A 71 21.25 -12.43 -16.06
CA ASN A 71 21.16 -13.00 -17.40
C ASN A 71 19.72 -12.97 -17.93
N ASN A 72 19.56 -13.23 -19.23
CA ASN A 72 18.25 -13.16 -19.89
C ASN A 72 17.23 -14.16 -19.34
N LEU A 73 17.67 -15.33 -18.84
CA LEU A 73 16.76 -16.31 -18.25
C LEU A 73 16.12 -15.74 -16.97
N ILE A 74 16.88 -15.06 -16.13
CA ILE A 74 16.36 -14.39 -14.92
C ILE A 74 15.35 -13.32 -15.32
N VAL A 75 15.66 -12.49 -16.33
CA VAL A 75 14.74 -11.46 -16.85
C VAL A 75 13.42 -12.09 -17.32
N VAL A 76 13.46 -13.19 -18.05
CA VAL A 76 12.24 -13.89 -18.51
C VAL A 76 11.43 -14.44 -17.35
N VAL A 77 12.06 -15.04 -16.34
CA VAL A 77 11.34 -15.57 -15.16
C VAL A 77 10.68 -14.45 -14.36
N TYR A 78 11.34 -13.31 -14.19
CA TYR A 78 10.71 -12.14 -13.59
C TYR A 78 9.60 -11.55 -14.47
N GLY A 79 9.75 -11.58 -15.80
CA GLY A 79 8.67 -11.21 -16.72
C GLY A 79 7.41 -12.06 -16.52
N VAL A 80 7.58 -13.37 -16.32
CA VAL A 80 6.47 -14.28 -15.97
C VAL A 80 5.90 -13.94 -14.58
N LEU A 81 6.75 -13.64 -13.60
CA LEU A 81 6.30 -13.22 -12.26
C LEU A 81 5.45 -11.95 -12.32
N ILE A 82 5.91 -10.90 -13.01
CA ILE A 82 5.15 -9.66 -13.21
C ILE A 82 3.83 -9.95 -13.92
N PHE A 83 3.84 -10.78 -14.97
CA PHE A 83 2.63 -11.14 -15.69
C PHE A 83 1.60 -11.78 -14.74
N ILE A 84 2.00 -12.73 -13.90
CA ILE A 84 1.12 -13.36 -12.91
C ILE A 84 0.57 -12.30 -11.93
N ILE A 85 1.43 -11.45 -11.38
CA ILE A 85 1.03 -10.39 -10.44
C ILE A 85 0.09 -9.36 -11.11
N SER A 86 0.27 -9.07 -12.40
CA SER A 86 -0.56 -8.09 -13.13
C SER A 86 -2.02 -8.52 -13.30
N ILE A 87 -2.32 -9.81 -13.28
CA ILE A 87 -3.69 -10.34 -13.36
C ILE A 87 -4.31 -10.52 -11.97
N LEU A 88 -3.51 -10.39 -10.90
CA LEU A 88 -3.97 -10.49 -9.51
C LEU A 88 -5.20 -9.62 -9.20
N PRO A 89 -5.29 -8.33 -9.61
CA PRO A 89 -6.45 -7.49 -9.32
C PRO A 89 -7.78 -8.07 -9.82
N TYR A 90 -7.77 -8.74 -10.98
CA TYR A 90 -8.98 -9.34 -11.54
C TYR A 90 -9.48 -10.50 -10.68
N PHE A 91 -8.59 -11.43 -10.33
CA PHE A 91 -8.97 -12.61 -9.54
C PHE A 91 -9.23 -12.27 -8.07
N ALA A 92 -8.55 -11.25 -7.54
CA ALA A 92 -8.85 -10.65 -6.24
C ALA A 92 -10.30 -10.13 -6.19
N SER A 93 -10.72 -9.37 -7.21
CA SER A 93 -12.10 -8.92 -7.32
C SER A 93 -13.08 -10.11 -7.42
N TRP A 94 -12.78 -11.08 -8.28
CA TRP A 94 -13.65 -12.23 -8.51
C TRP A 94 -13.90 -13.07 -7.24
N VAL A 95 -12.86 -13.40 -6.48
CA VAL A 95 -12.98 -14.15 -5.21
C VAL A 95 -13.62 -13.30 -4.10
N SER A 96 -13.42 -11.97 -4.11
CA SER A 96 -14.06 -11.08 -3.14
C SER A 96 -15.57 -11.00 -3.28
N LEU A 97 -16.05 -10.98 -4.53
CA LEU A 97 -17.48 -10.94 -4.83
C LEU A 97 -18.14 -12.32 -4.71
N ASN A 98 -17.36 -13.39 -4.81
CA ASN A 98 -17.86 -14.77 -4.80
C ASN A 98 -17.04 -15.66 -3.84
N PRO A 99 -17.00 -15.36 -2.53
CA PRO A 99 -16.14 -16.08 -1.59
C PRO A 99 -16.54 -17.56 -1.42
N GLN A 100 -17.78 -17.91 -1.75
CA GLN A 100 -18.28 -19.30 -1.71
C GLN A 100 -18.14 -20.03 -3.06
N SER A 101 -17.54 -19.41 -4.08
CA SER A 101 -17.34 -20.04 -5.38
C SER A 101 -16.02 -20.81 -5.41
N VAL A 102 -16.09 -22.13 -5.54
CA VAL A 102 -14.90 -23.00 -5.66
C VAL A 102 -14.00 -22.56 -6.83
N PRO A 103 -14.51 -22.29 -8.06
CA PRO A 103 -13.65 -21.78 -9.14
C PRO A 103 -12.91 -20.48 -8.81
N ALA A 104 -13.57 -19.53 -8.14
CA ALA A 104 -12.94 -18.26 -7.77
C ALA A 104 -11.84 -18.47 -6.72
N GLN A 105 -12.11 -19.28 -5.70
CA GLN A 105 -11.14 -19.69 -4.69
C GLN A 105 -9.93 -20.41 -5.30
N THR A 106 -10.18 -21.40 -6.16
CA THR A 106 -9.16 -22.20 -6.84
C THR A 106 -8.24 -21.30 -7.67
N MET A 107 -8.79 -20.37 -8.46
CA MET A 107 -7.96 -19.55 -9.33
C MET A 107 -7.13 -18.52 -8.56
N PHE A 108 -7.67 -17.96 -7.47
CA PHE A 108 -6.91 -17.12 -6.56
C PHE A 108 -5.75 -17.90 -5.89
N GLY A 109 -6.01 -19.13 -5.43
CA GLY A 109 -4.98 -20.01 -4.86
C GLY A 109 -3.89 -20.41 -5.85
N ILE A 110 -4.27 -20.71 -7.11
CA ILE A 110 -3.32 -21.03 -8.18
C ILE A 110 -2.38 -19.85 -8.44
N LEU A 111 -2.91 -18.62 -8.51
CA LEU A 111 -2.08 -17.43 -8.69
C LEU A 111 -1.09 -17.24 -7.55
N PHE A 112 -1.53 -17.47 -6.31
CA PHE A 112 -0.64 -17.36 -5.14
C PHE A 112 0.49 -18.41 -5.22
N LEU A 113 0.16 -19.66 -5.54
CA LEU A 113 1.14 -20.74 -5.71
C LEU A 113 2.10 -20.44 -6.87
N ALA A 114 1.59 -19.95 -8.00
CA ALA A 114 2.40 -19.60 -9.17
C ALA A 114 3.35 -18.44 -8.87
N THR A 115 2.88 -17.41 -8.15
CA THR A 115 3.70 -16.28 -7.67
C THR A 115 4.84 -16.79 -6.79
N ASN A 116 4.53 -17.65 -5.82
CA ASN A 116 5.54 -18.25 -4.92
C ASN A 116 6.54 -19.13 -5.69
N ALA A 117 6.06 -19.94 -6.63
CA ALA A 117 6.92 -20.79 -7.45
C ALA A 117 7.89 -19.95 -8.30
N CYS A 118 7.39 -18.90 -8.96
CA CYS A 118 8.21 -18.00 -9.77
C CYS A 118 9.23 -17.23 -8.94
N TYR A 119 8.84 -16.73 -7.76
CA TYR A 119 9.76 -16.06 -6.83
C TYR A 119 10.86 -17.01 -6.30
N ASN A 120 10.50 -18.26 -5.99
CA ASN A 120 11.49 -19.25 -5.55
C ASN A 120 12.45 -19.62 -6.68
N LEU A 121 11.92 -19.76 -7.90
CA LEU A 121 12.72 -20.02 -9.09
C LEU A 121 13.65 -18.85 -9.41
N SER A 122 13.17 -17.61 -9.34
CA SER A 122 14.00 -16.41 -9.60
C SER A 122 15.17 -16.34 -8.61
N THR A 123 14.91 -16.56 -7.31
CA THR A 123 15.97 -16.57 -6.29
C THR A 123 16.99 -17.68 -6.55
N PHE A 124 16.52 -18.89 -6.89
CA PHE A 124 17.40 -20.01 -7.21
C PHE A 124 18.30 -19.72 -8.41
N LEU A 125 17.74 -19.15 -9.48
CA LEU A 125 18.49 -18.81 -10.69
C LEU A 125 19.52 -17.71 -10.44
N ILE A 126 19.18 -16.69 -9.65
CA ILE A 126 20.12 -15.63 -9.24
C ILE A 126 21.31 -16.22 -8.48
N ILE A 127 21.06 -17.09 -7.49
CA ILE A 127 22.14 -17.73 -6.73
C ILE A 127 23.01 -18.61 -7.62
N ARG A 128 22.39 -19.38 -8.53
CA ARG A 128 23.11 -20.26 -9.47
C ARG A 128 23.94 -19.47 -10.48
N ALA A 129 23.44 -18.32 -10.95
CA ALA A 129 24.16 -17.44 -11.86
C ALA A 129 25.35 -16.73 -11.19
N ASN A 130 25.35 -16.64 -9.86
CA ASN A 130 26.37 -15.94 -9.07
C ASN A 130 27.09 -16.87 -8.06
N PRO A 131 27.77 -17.94 -8.54
CA PRO A 131 28.30 -19.01 -7.67
C PRO A 131 29.44 -18.58 -6.73
N TYR A 132 30.05 -17.42 -6.97
CA TYR A 132 31.14 -16.88 -6.14
C TYR A 132 30.69 -15.79 -5.15
N ASN A 133 29.41 -15.41 -5.16
CA ASN A 133 28.89 -14.36 -4.28
C ASN A 133 28.66 -14.88 -2.86
N ALA A 134 29.48 -14.41 -1.91
CA ALA A 134 29.42 -14.86 -0.52
C ALA A 134 28.14 -14.42 0.22
N LYS A 135 27.55 -13.27 -0.14
CA LYS A 135 26.29 -12.79 0.46
C LYS A 135 25.13 -13.71 0.08
N LEU A 136 25.01 -14.03 -1.21
CA LEU A 136 23.97 -14.93 -1.73
C LEU A 136 24.06 -16.36 -1.16
N LYS A 137 25.27 -16.86 -0.89
CA LYS A 137 25.46 -18.19 -0.27
C LYS A 137 24.90 -18.30 1.14
N LYS A 138 24.71 -17.18 1.85
CA LYS A 138 24.05 -17.17 3.16
C LYS A 138 22.55 -17.47 3.05
N ILE A 139 21.94 -17.28 1.87
CA ILE A 139 20.52 -17.57 1.64
C ILE A 139 20.33 -19.09 1.61
N ASN A 140 19.72 -19.64 2.66
CA ASN A 140 19.44 -21.06 2.75
C ASN A 140 18.17 -21.43 1.94
N LEU A 141 18.35 -21.83 0.69
CA LEU A 141 17.26 -22.30 -0.19
C LEU A 141 16.57 -23.57 0.29
N LYS A 142 17.23 -24.36 1.16
CA LYS A 142 16.66 -25.59 1.73
C LYS A 142 15.91 -25.32 3.04
N ASN A 143 15.83 -24.07 3.48
CA ASN A 143 15.14 -23.73 4.71
C ASN A 143 13.65 -24.10 4.62
N PHE A 144 13.20 -25.00 5.48
CA PHE A 144 11.80 -25.46 5.52
C PHE A 144 10.82 -24.28 5.67
N TRP A 145 11.17 -23.29 6.49
CA TRP A 145 10.35 -22.10 6.74
C TRP A 145 10.02 -21.29 5.48
N ARG A 146 10.82 -21.41 4.41
CA ARG A 146 10.55 -20.76 3.12
C ARG A 146 9.34 -21.36 2.39
N TYR A 147 9.05 -22.65 2.62
CA TYR A 147 7.99 -23.40 1.92
C TYR A 147 6.67 -23.47 2.70
N VAL A 148 6.63 -22.95 3.93
CA VAL A 148 5.43 -22.92 4.77
C VAL A 148 4.22 -22.26 4.06
N PRO A 149 4.34 -21.13 3.35
CA PRO A 149 3.21 -20.55 2.61
C PRO A 149 2.57 -21.52 1.60
N VAL A 150 3.39 -22.27 0.87
CA VAL A 150 2.93 -23.27 -0.11
C VAL A 150 2.18 -24.39 0.59
N ILE A 151 2.73 -24.91 1.70
CA ILE A 151 2.09 -25.98 2.49
C ILE A 151 0.73 -25.52 3.02
N VAL A 152 0.67 -24.33 3.60
CA VAL A 152 -0.57 -23.73 4.14
C VAL A 152 -1.63 -23.62 3.04
N ILE A 153 -1.24 -23.18 1.83
CA ILE A 153 -2.17 -23.05 0.72
C ILE A 153 -2.67 -24.41 0.22
N LEU A 154 -1.79 -25.40 0.10
CA LEU A 154 -2.18 -26.76 -0.27
C LEU A 154 -3.18 -27.37 0.73
N ILE A 155 -3.02 -27.08 2.03
CA ILE A 155 -4.03 -27.43 3.05
C ILE A 155 -5.33 -26.67 2.77
N GLY A 156 -5.27 -25.38 2.42
CA GLY A 156 -6.45 -24.60 2.01
C GLY A 156 -7.19 -25.20 0.82
N PHE A 157 -6.48 -25.73 -0.19
CA PHE A 157 -7.07 -26.48 -1.30
C PHE A 157 -7.82 -27.71 -0.78
N LEU A 158 -7.18 -28.52 0.07
CA LEU A 158 -7.84 -29.69 0.67
C LEU A 158 -9.12 -29.28 1.41
N VAL A 159 -9.05 -28.26 2.27
CA VAL A 159 -10.20 -27.77 3.05
C VAL A 159 -11.32 -27.27 2.15
N THR A 160 -10.99 -26.54 1.08
CA THR A 160 -11.97 -25.98 0.13
C THR A 160 -12.78 -27.05 -0.58
N TYR A 161 -12.13 -28.13 -0.99
CA TYR A 161 -12.78 -29.22 -1.72
C TYR A 161 -13.45 -30.26 -0.80
N THR A 162 -13.23 -30.21 0.51
CA THR A 162 -13.73 -31.24 1.46
C THR A 162 -14.70 -30.73 2.52
N VAL A 163 -14.44 -29.57 3.13
CA VAL A 163 -15.14 -29.13 4.35
C VAL A 163 -15.72 -27.72 4.24
N TYR A 164 -14.94 -26.75 3.74
CA TYR A 164 -15.29 -25.34 3.83
C TYR A 164 -14.75 -24.53 2.65
N THR A 165 -15.65 -24.03 1.80
CA THR A 165 -15.29 -23.42 0.51
C THR A 165 -14.30 -22.24 0.61
N PRO A 166 -14.39 -21.33 1.60
CA PRO A 166 -13.39 -20.27 1.77
C PRO A 166 -12.02 -20.73 2.33
N GLY A 167 -11.72 -22.03 2.31
CA GLY A 167 -10.47 -22.59 2.84
C GLY A 167 -9.21 -22.02 2.19
N ILE A 168 -9.19 -21.84 0.86
CA ILE A 168 -8.06 -21.24 0.13
C ILE A 168 -7.90 -19.77 0.50
N PHE A 169 -9.00 -19.01 0.58
CA PHE A 169 -8.95 -17.61 0.99
C PHE A 169 -8.32 -17.45 2.38
N ILE A 170 -8.77 -18.24 3.36
CA ILE A 170 -8.21 -18.21 4.73
C ILE A 170 -6.73 -18.63 4.72
N SER A 171 -6.36 -19.66 3.95
CA SER A 171 -4.96 -20.09 3.89
C SER A 171 -4.06 -19.02 3.26
N CYS A 172 -4.54 -18.27 2.26
CA CYS A 172 -3.83 -17.13 1.68
C CYS A 172 -3.63 -16.00 2.70
N ILE A 173 -4.61 -15.72 3.57
CA ILE A 173 -4.46 -14.78 4.69
C ILE A 173 -3.32 -15.23 5.59
N ILE A 174 -3.38 -16.47 6.07
CA ILE A 174 -2.40 -17.03 7.02
C ILE A 174 -1.00 -17.02 6.40
N ALA A 175 -0.87 -17.45 5.15
CA ALA A 175 0.40 -17.46 4.42
C ALA A 175 1.00 -16.06 4.25
N THR A 176 0.16 -15.06 3.96
CA THR A 176 0.59 -13.66 3.78
C THR A 176 1.04 -13.04 5.09
N ILE A 177 0.28 -13.25 6.17
CA ILE A 177 0.63 -12.77 7.52
C ILE A 177 1.95 -13.40 7.97
N TYR A 178 2.11 -14.71 7.77
CA TYR A 178 3.35 -15.41 8.08
C TYR A 178 4.55 -14.80 7.32
N TRP A 179 4.39 -14.54 6.01
CA TRP A 179 5.46 -13.98 5.20
C TRP A 179 5.81 -12.53 5.61
N PHE A 180 4.80 -11.73 5.91
CA PHE A 180 4.95 -10.37 6.45
C PHE A 180 5.79 -10.35 7.74
N PHE A 181 5.49 -11.24 8.71
CA PHE A 181 6.27 -11.30 9.94
C PHE A 181 7.72 -11.72 9.69
N ILE A 182 7.96 -12.69 8.79
CA ILE A 182 9.32 -13.05 8.41
C ILE A 182 10.06 -11.86 7.82
N ALA A 183 9.42 -11.09 6.93
CA ALA A 183 10.05 -9.94 6.30
C ALA A 183 10.45 -8.86 7.33
N ILE A 184 9.61 -8.61 8.33
CA ILE A 184 9.90 -7.64 9.40
C ILE A 184 11.01 -8.13 10.35
N PHE A 185 11.00 -9.42 10.71
CA PHE A 185 11.98 -9.96 11.67
C PHE A 185 13.33 -10.28 11.02
N THR A 186 13.37 -10.45 9.70
CA THR A 186 14.61 -10.63 8.95
C THR A 186 15.20 -9.25 8.67
N LYS A 187 15.97 -8.74 9.63
CA LYS A 187 16.62 -7.42 9.53
C LYS A 187 17.60 -7.40 8.35
N SER A 188 17.39 -6.50 7.39
CA SER A 188 18.36 -6.22 6.32
C SER A 188 19.44 -5.26 6.84
N GLU A 189 20.68 -5.43 6.39
CA GLU A 189 21.78 -4.52 6.70
C GLU A 189 21.73 -3.32 5.74
N ILE A 190 21.38 -2.14 6.26
CA ILE A 190 21.49 -0.80 5.64
C ILE A 190 21.04 -0.77 4.16
N GLU A 191 19.80 -0.33 3.95
CA GLU A 191 19.22 -0.22 2.61
C GLU A 191 19.65 1.08 1.91
N SER A 192 19.90 1.00 0.60
CA SER A 192 20.06 2.18 -0.23
C SER A 192 18.71 2.89 -0.36
N SER A 193 18.66 4.17 -0.02
CA SER A 193 17.42 4.93 0.02
C SER A 193 16.81 5.13 -1.37
N GLY A 194 17.65 5.30 -2.40
CA GLY A 194 17.22 5.68 -3.75
C GLY A 194 16.21 4.74 -4.43
N ARG A 195 16.33 3.42 -4.28
CA ARG A 195 15.37 2.49 -4.90
C ARG A 195 14.02 2.50 -4.17
N PHE A 196 14.03 2.57 -2.84
CA PHE A 196 12.81 2.69 -2.06
C PHE A 196 12.11 4.04 -2.31
N GLU A 197 12.88 5.13 -2.38
CA GLU A 197 12.39 6.45 -2.76
C GLU A 197 11.71 6.43 -4.13
N ALA A 198 12.31 5.78 -5.13
CA ALA A 198 11.70 5.65 -6.46
C ALA A 198 10.37 4.89 -6.45
N LEU A 199 10.25 3.80 -5.68
CA LEU A 199 8.97 3.10 -5.51
C LEU A 199 7.93 4.00 -4.82
N PHE A 200 8.34 4.67 -3.74
CA PHE A 200 7.49 5.59 -2.99
C PHE A 200 6.93 6.70 -3.90
N ASP A 201 7.81 7.36 -4.66
CA ASP A 201 7.45 8.41 -5.60
C ASP A 201 6.46 7.90 -6.65
N ALA A 202 6.72 6.72 -7.22
CA ALA A 202 5.83 6.10 -8.21
C ALA A 202 4.45 5.81 -7.62
N ILE A 203 4.37 5.23 -6.41
CA ILE A 203 3.09 4.92 -5.75
C ILE A 203 2.29 6.21 -5.49
N ILE A 204 2.91 7.24 -4.92
CA ILE A 204 2.18 8.49 -4.65
C ILE A 204 1.75 9.18 -5.96
N ALA A 205 2.61 9.20 -6.98
CA ALA A 205 2.26 9.77 -8.29
C ALA A 205 1.04 9.08 -8.93
N ILE A 206 0.94 7.75 -8.78
CA ILE A 206 -0.20 7.01 -9.34
C ILE A 206 -1.47 7.26 -8.50
N ILE A 207 -1.37 7.35 -7.17
CA ILE A 207 -2.52 7.76 -6.34
C ILE A 207 -3.05 9.14 -6.79
N LEU A 208 -2.15 10.11 -7.04
CA LEU A 208 -2.53 11.45 -7.49
C LEU A 208 -3.23 11.46 -8.86
N THR A 209 -2.86 10.56 -9.77
CA THR A 209 -3.49 10.46 -11.10
C THR A 209 -4.75 9.62 -11.09
N VAL A 210 -4.84 8.59 -10.24
CA VAL A 210 -6.06 7.80 -10.05
C VAL A 210 -7.18 8.65 -9.45
N LEU A 211 -6.86 9.61 -8.57
CA LEU A 211 -7.84 10.50 -7.96
C LEU A 211 -8.74 11.25 -8.97
N VAL A 212 -8.19 11.69 -10.11
CA VAL A 212 -9.00 12.41 -11.12
C VAL A 212 -9.84 11.45 -11.98
N LEU A 213 -9.44 10.19 -12.11
CA LEU A 213 -10.18 9.18 -12.89
C LEU A 213 -11.52 8.80 -12.25
N GLU A 214 -11.68 9.09 -10.96
CA GLU A 214 -12.87 8.81 -10.18
C GLU A 214 -13.95 9.90 -10.28
N ILE A 215 -13.64 11.06 -10.87
CA ILE A 215 -14.62 12.13 -11.08
C ILE A 215 -15.51 11.77 -12.26
N THR A 216 -16.83 11.85 -12.08
CA THR A 216 -17.79 11.53 -13.13
C THR A 216 -17.82 12.60 -14.23
N MET A 217 -18.16 12.19 -15.45
CA MET A 217 -18.29 13.13 -16.58
C MET A 217 -19.64 13.86 -16.52
N ALA A 218 -19.62 15.17 -16.71
CA ALA A 218 -20.83 15.99 -16.85
C ALA A 218 -21.60 15.61 -18.12
N SER A 219 -22.67 14.83 -17.97
CA SER A 219 -23.35 14.13 -19.08
C SER A 219 -24.19 15.03 -19.99
N GLY A 220 -24.71 16.16 -19.48
CA GLY A 220 -25.54 17.09 -20.25
C GLY A 220 -24.76 18.20 -20.99
N GLY A 221 -23.45 18.33 -20.74
CA GLY A 221 -22.60 19.34 -21.38
C GLY A 221 -22.92 20.79 -21.00
N THR A 222 -23.65 21.03 -19.91
CA THR A 222 -24.00 22.38 -19.44
C THR A 222 -23.15 22.83 -18.25
N TRP A 223 -23.11 24.15 -17.99
CA TRP A 223 -22.47 24.71 -16.79
C TRP A 223 -23.10 24.21 -15.49
N GLN A 224 -24.40 23.90 -15.50
CA GLN A 224 -25.10 23.38 -14.34
C GLN A 224 -24.62 21.95 -14.02
N ASP A 225 -24.48 21.09 -15.04
CA ASP A 225 -23.99 19.72 -14.85
C ASP A 225 -22.58 19.72 -14.23
N LEU A 226 -21.73 20.67 -14.62
CA LEU A 226 -20.40 20.82 -14.02
C LEU A 226 -20.48 21.31 -12.57
N PHE A 227 -21.38 22.24 -12.26
CA PHE A 227 -21.57 22.73 -10.89
C PHE A 227 -22.16 21.65 -9.96
N ASP A 228 -22.89 20.69 -10.50
CA ASP A 228 -23.42 19.56 -9.72
C ASP A 228 -22.29 18.63 -9.22
N LEU A 229 -21.15 18.59 -9.91
CA LEU A 229 -19.94 17.85 -9.51
C LEU A 229 -19.06 18.58 -8.47
N ARG A 230 -19.49 19.73 -7.94
CA ARG A 230 -18.69 20.55 -7.00
C ARG A 230 -18.17 19.76 -5.78
N ILE A 231 -18.92 18.77 -5.31
CA ILE A 231 -18.52 17.96 -4.15
C ILE A 231 -17.45 16.93 -4.54
N GLU A 232 -17.55 16.33 -5.73
CA GLU A 232 -16.49 15.46 -6.28
C GLU A 232 -15.19 16.25 -6.48
N PHE A 233 -15.27 17.45 -7.06
CA PHE A 233 -14.10 18.32 -7.18
C PHE A 233 -13.51 18.75 -5.82
N LEU A 234 -14.35 19.03 -4.82
CA LEU A 234 -13.87 19.37 -3.47
C LEU A 234 -13.14 18.20 -2.83
N ALA A 235 -13.72 16.99 -2.87
CA ALA A 235 -13.08 15.78 -2.35
C ALA A 235 -11.77 15.50 -3.08
N TYR A 236 -11.75 15.64 -4.42
CA TYR A 236 -10.54 15.52 -5.24
C TYR A 236 -9.43 16.50 -4.81
N ILE A 237 -9.74 17.79 -4.67
CA ILE A 237 -8.74 18.81 -4.32
C ILE A 237 -8.13 18.52 -2.95
N ILE A 238 -8.95 18.20 -1.95
CA ILE A 238 -8.49 17.90 -0.59
C ILE A 238 -7.60 16.65 -0.60
N SER A 239 -8.04 15.58 -1.29
CA SER A 239 -7.30 14.34 -1.44
C SER A 239 -5.98 14.52 -2.19
N PHE A 240 -5.96 15.32 -3.25
CA PHE A 240 -4.74 15.64 -3.99
C PHE A 240 -3.74 16.37 -3.10
N ILE A 241 -4.19 17.41 -2.38
CA ILE A 241 -3.32 18.21 -1.53
C ILE A 241 -2.76 17.38 -0.37
N VAL A 242 -3.54 16.52 0.27
CA VAL A 242 -3.02 15.69 1.38
C VAL A 242 -1.98 14.68 0.90
N CYS A 243 -2.22 13.99 -0.23
CA CYS A 243 -1.26 13.06 -0.81
C CYS A 243 0.02 13.78 -1.26
N PHE A 244 -0.10 14.95 -1.89
CA PHE A 244 1.04 15.78 -2.29
C PHE A 244 1.82 16.30 -1.07
N ASN A 245 1.15 16.77 -0.03
CA ASN A 245 1.80 17.22 1.21
C ASN A 245 2.55 16.07 1.88
N TYR A 246 1.96 14.87 1.91
CA TYR A 246 2.62 13.69 2.44
C TYR A 246 3.87 13.32 1.64
N TRP A 247 3.78 13.32 0.31
CA TRP A 247 4.95 13.13 -0.57
C TRP A 247 6.02 14.19 -0.31
N ASN A 248 5.66 15.47 -0.34
CA ASN A 248 6.60 16.57 -0.15
C ASN A 248 7.29 16.50 1.23
N TYR A 249 6.56 16.15 2.29
CA TYR A 249 7.13 15.96 3.62
C TYR A 249 8.20 14.85 3.61
N ASN A 250 7.89 13.69 3.04
CA ASN A 250 8.83 12.56 2.99
C ASN A 250 10.01 12.83 2.05
N ASN A 251 9.79 13.45 0.88
CA ASN A 251 10.86 13.83 -0.04
C ASN A 251 11.89 14.76 0.63
N ASN A 252 11.43 15.74 1.42
CA ASN A 252 12.32 16.59 2.21
C ASN A 252 13.10 15.77 3.26
N LEU A 253 12.48 14.79 3.92
CA LEU A 253 13.19 13.92 4.87
C LEU A 253 14.21 13.00 4.20
N PHE A 254 13.88 12.44 3.03
CA PHE A 254 14.79 11.60 2.26
C PHE A 254 16.03 12.37 1.81
N SER A 255 15.91 13.66 1.50
CA SER A 255 17.07 14.52 1.20
C SER A 255 18.05 14.72 2.37
N ILE A 256 17.61 14.46 3.61
CA ILE A 256 18.40 14.67 4.84
C ILE A 256 18.91 13.34 5.40
N VAL A 257 18.15 12.25 5.25
CA VAL A 257 18.47 10.95 5.86
C VAL A 257 19.66 10.30 5.16
N ASN A 258 20.60 9.73 5.93
CA ASN A 258 21.73 9.00 5.33
C ASN A 258 21.47 7.50 5.23
N LYS A 259 20.56 6.97 6.07
CA LYS A 259 20.31 5.53 6.22
C LYS A 259 18.85 5.28 6.56
N ILE A 260 18.26 4.31 5.88
CA ILE A 260 16.96 3.74 6.22
C ILE A 260 17.14 2.26 6.61
N ASP A 261 16.21 1.75 7.41
CA ASP A 261 16.16 0.35 7.78
C ASP A 261 14.76 -0.24 7.52
N THR A 262 14.64 -1.54 7.76
CA THR A 262 13.40 -2.29 7.63
C THR A 262 12.21 -1.62 8.34
N ALA A 263 12.43 -1.03 9.53
CA ALA A 263 11.34 -0.40 10.28
C ALA A 263 10.83 0.86 9.57
N VAL A 264 11.73 1.64 8.96
CA VAL A 264 11.37 2.79 8.13
C VAL A 264 10.56 2.34 6.92
N ILE A 265 11.06 1.38 6.13
CA ILE A 265 10.37 0.88 4.92
C ILE A 265 8.96 0.39 5.25
N TRP A 266 8.80 -0.45 6.28
CA TRP A 266 7.48 -1.00 6.63
C TRP A 266 6.53 0.04 7.22
N SER A 267 7.04 1.03 7.97
CA SER A 267 6.20 2.12 8.49
C SER A 267 5.65 3.02 7.37
N ILE A 268 6.49 3.31 6.36
CA ILE A 268 6.07 4.08 5.18
C ILE A 268 5.20 3.20 4.27
N GLY A 269 5.51 1.92 4.12
CA GLY A 269 4.67 0.93 3.43
C GLY A 269 3.25 0.86 3.99
N ALA A 270 3.11 0.85 5.32
CA ALA A 270 1.81 0.92 5.98
C ALA A 270 1.09 2.25 5.67
N SER A 271 1.80 3.36 5.62
CA SER A 271 1.22 4.66 5.26
C SER A 271 0.76 4.69 3.79
N MET A 272 1.55 4.10 2.88
CA MET A 272 1.19 3.96 1.47
C MET A 272 -0.04 3.07 1.28
N PHE A 273 -0.19 2.00 2.07
CA PHE A 273 -1.40 1.17 2.07
C PHE A 273 -2.65 2.00 2.41
N VAL A 274 -2.57 2.78 3.49
CA VAL A 274 -3.69 3.63 3.91
C VAL A 274 -3.97 4.69 2.85
N LEU A 275 -2.97 5.45 2.41
CA LEU A 275 -3.13 6.45 1.35
C LEU A 275 -3.65 5.89 0.03
N SER A 276 -3.35 4.62 -0.30
CA SER A 276 -3.89 4.00 -1.51
C SER A 276 -5.40 3.78 -1.48
N LEU A 277 -6.07 3.93 -0.32
CA LEU A 277 -7.54 3.94 -0.18
C LEU A 277 -8.17 5.31 -0.43
N ILE A 278 -7.38 6.40 -0.44
CA ILE A 278 -7.90 7.76 -0.62
C ILE A 278 -8.77 7.94 -1.89
N PRO A 279 -8.41 7.40 -3.07
CA PRO A 279 -9.29 7.49 -4.25
C PRO A 279 -10.67 6.90 -4.00
N TYR A 280 -10.73 5.70 -3.43
CA TYR A 280 -11.98 5.02 -3.08
C TYR A 280 -12.81 5.79 -2.06
N LEU A 281 -12.17 6.31 -1.01
CA LEU A 281 -12.85 7.07 0.04
C LEU A 281 -13.34 8.44 -0.45
N SER A 282 -12.65 9.04 -1.43
CA SER A 282 -13.05 10.31 -2.06
C SER A 282 -14.37 10.17 -2.82
N VAL A 283 -14.55 9.06 -3.54
CA VAL A 283 -15.84 8.73 -4.17
C VAL A 283 -16.90 8.46 -3.12
N PHE A 284 -16.56 7.68 -2.07
CA PHE A 284 -17.54 7.31 -1.05
C PHE A 284 -18.10 8.54 -0.33
N VAL A 285 -17.23 9.49 0.06
CA VAL A 285 -17.62 10.72 0.75
C VAL A 285 -18.31 11.71 -0.18
N SER A 286 -17.93 11.80 -1.46
CA SER A 286 -18.53 12.77 -2.38
C SER A 286 -19.97 12.41 -2.76
N HIS A 287 -20.24 11.13 -3.02
CA HIS A 287 -21.61 10.65 -3.31
C HIS A 287 -22.53 10.64 -2.07
N ASN A 288 -21.96 10.62 -0.87
CA ASN A 288 -22.70 10.50 0.39
C ASN A 288 -22.33 11.60 1.38
N PHE A 289 -22.20 12.83 0.88
CA PHE A 289 -21.58 13.95 1.59
C PHE A 289 -22.17 14.24 2.98
N TYR A 290 -23.49 14.09 3.13
CA TYR A 290 -24.20 14.37 4.39
C TYR A 290 -24.33 13.17 5.32
N SER A 291 -23.73 12.03 4.98
CA SER A 291 -23.77 10.82 5.79
C SER A 291 -22.53 10.71 6.66
N PHE A 292 -22.71 10.31 7.92
CA PHE A 292 -21.61 10.20 8.89
C PHE A 292 -20.57 9.15 8.51
N VAL A 293 -20.98 7.94 8.10
CA VAL A 293 -20.03 6.83 7.88
C VAL A 293 -19.01 7.12 6.77
N PRO A 294 -19.40 7.61 5.57
CA PRO A 294 -18.44 8.02 4.55
C PRO A 294 -17.48 9.10 5.01
N GLN A 295 -18.01 10.13 5.69
CA GLN A 295 -17.22 11.23 6.25
C GLN A 295 -16.22 10.70 7.29
N ALA A 296 -16.65 9.80 8.18
CA ALA A 296 -15.83 9.17 9.20
C ALA A 296 -14.73 8.30 8.58
N CYS A 297 -15.04 7.44 7.60
CA CYS A 297 -14.02 6.64 6.91
C CYS A 297 -12.95 7.52 6.24
N TYR A 298 -13.36 8.62 5.58
CA TYR A 298 -12.44 9.58 4.99
C TYR A 298 -11.56 10.28 6.05
N GLY A 299 -12.12 10.69 7.18
CA GLY A 299 -11.35 11.29 8.28
C GLY A 299 -10.44 10.29 9.01
N ILE A 300 -10.86 9.03 9.16
CA ILE A 300 -10.06 7.97 9.80
C ILE A 300 -8.76 7.77 9.01
N ASP A 301 -8.82 7.80 7.68
CA ASP A 301 -7.63 7.71 6.83
C ASP A 301 -6.57 8.74 7.22
N PHE A 302 -6.96 10.02 7.32
CA PHE A 302 -6.07 11.13 7.71
C PHE A 302 -5.46 10.92 9.09
N ILE A 303 -6.26 10.46 10.06
CA ILE A 303 -5.79 10.18 11.42
C ILE A 303 -4.78 9.03 11.42
N VAL A 304 -5.07 7.95 10.70
CA VAL A 304 -4.19 6.77 10.65
C VAL A 304 -2.87 7.13 9.95
N VAL A 305 -2.89 7.86 8.84
CA VAL A 305 -1.67 8.35 8.17
C VAL A 305 -0.86 9.25 9.10
N ALA A 306 -1.50 10.15 9.86
CA ALA A 306 -0.81 11.00 10.82
C ALA A 306 -0.15 10.18 11.95
N ILE A 307 -0.83 9.16 12.48
CA ILE A 307 -0.27 8.25 13.48
C ILE A 307 0.92 7.47 12.90
N LEU A 308 0.79 6.91 11.70
CA LEU A 308 1.87 6.19 11.04
C LEU A 308 3.07 7.09 10.74
N SER A 309 2.84 8.35 10.38
CA SER A 309 3.91 9.33 10.17
C SER A 309 4.70 9.64 11.45
N ILE A 310 4.04 9.59 12.63
CA ILE A 310 4.71 9.67 13.93
C ILE A 310 5.58 8.42 14.18
N VAL A 311 5.07 7.24 13.83
CA VAL A 311 5.82 5.97 13.91
C VAL A 311 7.04 6.01 12.98
N THR A 312 6.87 6.45 11.73
CA THR A 312 7.96 6.65 10.76
C THR A 312 8.99 7.65 11.26
N SER A 313 8.55 8.77 11.85
CA SER A 313 9.48 9.76 12.44
C SER A 313 10.33 9.15 13.55
N LYS A 314 9.75 8.27 14.38
CA LYS A 314 10.50 7.52 15.40
C LYS A 314 11.44 6.48 14.78
N ALA A 315 11.01 5.78 13.74
CA ALA A 315 11.84 4.81 13.01
C ALA A 315 13.05 5.49 12.37
N LEU A 316 12.86 6.61 11.67
CA LEU A 316 13.93 7.40 11.03
C LEU A 316 14.97 7.89 12.04
N LYS A 317 14.53 8.43 13.19
CA LYS A 317 15.45 8.82 14.28
C LYS A 317 16.29 7.66 14.80
N ASN A 318 15.73 6.45 14.81
CA ASN A 318 16.44 5.25 15.28
C ASN A 318 17.40 4.69 14.22
N ALA A 319 17.05 4.80 12.95
CA ALA A 319 17.88 4.37 11.81
C ALA A 319 19.11 5.28 11.62
N ASP A 320 18.95 6.59 11.82
CA ASP A 320 20.03 7.58 11.60
C ASP A 320 20.25 8.48 12.85
N LYS A 321 20.53 7.85 13.99
CA LYS A 321 20.68 8.53 15.30
C LYS A 321 21.76 9.62 15.34
N GLY A 322 22.79 9.52 14.48
CA GLY A 322 23.91 10.45 14.44
C GLY A 322 23.63 11.73 13.65
N ASN A 323 22.52 11.78 12.91
CA ASN A 323 22.19 12.89 12.03
C ASN A 323 21.49 14.02 12.77
N VAL A 324 22.25 15.05 13.15
CA VAL A 324 21.75 16.20 13.91
C VAL A 324 20.67 16.97 13.13
N ALA A 325 20.84 17.10 11.80
CA ALA A 325 19.87 17.80 10.96
C ALA A 325 18.51 17.06 10.94
N LEU A 326 18.53 15.72 10.79
CA LEU A 326 17.33 14.89 10.87
C LEU A 326 16.66 14.97 12.25
N MET A 327 17.46 14.91 13.32
CA MET A 327 16.94 15.01 14.69
C MET A 327 16.24 16.36 14.95
N LEU A 328 16.78 17.45 14.39
CA LEU A 328 16.19 18.77 14.47
C LEU A 328 14.91 18.86 13.62
N ALA A 329 14.93 18.35 12.38
CA ALA A 329 13.78 18.33 11.48
C ALA A 329 12.60 17.54 12.08
N LEU A 330 12.89 16.42 12.76
CA LEU A 330 11.88 15.58 13.41
C LEU A 330 11.66 15.91 14.89
N LYS A 331 12.17 17.05 15.40
CA LYS A 331 12.18 17.37 16.84
C LYS A 331 10.78 17.26 17.47
N ASN A 332 9.77 17.78 16.79
CA ASN A 332 8.37 17.73 17.22
C ASN A 332 7.50 17.07 16.14
N ASN A 333 6.38 16.48 16.56
CA ASN A 333 5.39 15.90 15.66
C ASN A 333 4.14 16.79 15.57
N LEU A 334 4.30 18.11 15.78
CA LEU A 334 3.16 19.03 15.92
C LEU A 334 2.27 19.02 14.68
N VAL A 335 2.88 18.90 13.49
CA VAL A 335 2.16 18.80 12.21
C VAL A 335 1.17 17.62 12.25
N PHE A 336 1.63 16.41 12.59
CA PHE A 336 0.78 15.23 12.65
C PHE A 336 -0.23 15.24 13.80
N VAL A 337 0.21 15.70 14.98
CA VAL A 337 -0.69 15.82 16.14
C VAL A 337 -1.81 16.81 15.84
N SER A 338 -1.52 17.91 15.13
CA SER A 338 -2.54 18.88 14.72
C SER A 338 -3.58 18.23 13.82
N THR A 339 -3.19 17.42 12.83
CA THR A 339 -4.14 16.66 12.00
C THR A 339 -5.04 15.76 12.83
N ILE A 340 -4.48 14.99 13.77
CA ILE A 340 -5.27 14.12 14.65
C ILE A 340 -6.28 14.94 15.47
N VAL A 341 -5.88 16.08 16.00
CA VAL A 341 -6.74 16.95 16.83
C VAL A 341 -7.85 17.59 15.99
N PHE A 342 -7.51 18.23 14.86
CA PHE A 342 -8.50 18.87 13.99
C PHE A 342 -9.53 17.86 13.49
N VAL A 343 -9.07 16.73 12.94
CA VAL A 343 -9.96 15.71 12.40
C VAL A 343 -10.76 15.02 13.52
N GLY A 344 -10.16 14.80 14.70
CA GLY A 344 -10.86 14.28 15.87
C GLY A 344 -11.99 15.19 16.36
N ILE A 345 -11.76 16.51 16.40
CA ILE A 345 -12.82 17.49 16.69
C ILE A 345 -13.90 17.45 15.61
N GLY A 346 -13.49 17.39 14.33
CA GLY A 346 -14.41 17.24 13.21
C GLY A 346 -15.28 15.99 13.32
N MET A 347 -14.73 14.85 13.77
CA MET A 347 -15.49 13.63 14.02
C MET A 347 -16.54 13.80 15.11
N VAL A 348 -16.21 14.47 16.21
CA VAL A 348 -17.18 14.73 17.30
C VAL A 348 -18.33 15.61 16.80
N ILE A 349 -18.01 16.71 16.10
CA ILE A 349 -19.03 17.61 15.54
C ILE A 349 -19.84 16.89 14.44
N GLY A 350 -19.16 16.08 13.62
CA GLY A 350 -19.74 15.31 12.53
C GLY A 350 -20.74 14.27 12.99
N TYR A 351 -20.43 13.59 14.09
CA TYR A 351 -21.32 12.60 14.70
C TYR A 351 -22.55 13.25 15.34
N LEU A 352 -22.36 14.36 16.07
CA LEU A 352 -23.43 14.97 16.87
C LEU A 352 -24.35 15.88 16.08
N PHE A 353 -23.85 16.58 15.06
CA PHE A 353 -24.58 17.70 14.44
C PHE A 353 -24.52 17.73 12.91
N TYR A 354 -23.34 17.64 12.32
CA TYR A 354 -23.15 17.96 10.90
C TYR A 354 -22.02 17.14 10.27
N PRO A 355 -22.31 15.98 9.63
CA PRO A 355 -21.28 15.09 9.07
C PRO A 355 -20.21 15.75 8.20
N PRO A 356 -20.51 16.74 7.34
CA PRO A 356 -19.48 17.44 6.57
C PRO A 356 -18.48 18.25 7.40
N ALA A 357 -18.68 18.42 8.71
CA ALA A 357 -17.67 18.97 9.61
C ALA A 357 -16.35 18.17 9.56
N ILE A 358 -16.40 16.87 9.24
CA ILE A 358 -15.21 16.03 9.13
C ILE A 358 -14.35 16.44 7.94
N ILE A 359 -14.88 16.48 6.72
CA ILE A 359 -14.11 16.93 5.55
C ILE A 359 -13.64 18.39 5.67
N ILE A 360 -14.43 19.26 6.32
CA ILE A 360 -14.00 20.64 6.64
C ILE A 360 -12.81 20.61 7.60
N SER A 361 -12.83 19.76 8.62
CA SER A 361 -11.71 19.61 9.55
C SER A 361 -10.45 19.04 8.89
N CYS A 362 -10.60 18.15 7.90
CA CYS A 362 -9.49 17.68 7.07
C CYS A 362 -8.86 18.86 6.30
N LEU A 363 -9.66 19.74 5.70
CA LEU A 363 -9.16 20.95 5.05
C LEU A 363 -8.46 21.89 6.04
N LEU A 364 -9.03 22.11 7.23
CA LEU A 364 -8.39 22.93 8.27
C LEU A 364 -7.05 22.32 8.73
N SER A 365 -6.95 21.00 8.79
CA SER A 365 -5.69 20.32 9.14
C SER A 365 -4.59 20.60 8.11
N ILE A 366 -4.91 20.64 6.82
CA ILE A 366 -3.97 20.98 5.74
C ILE A 366 -3.41 22.40 5.95
N ILE A 367 -4.30 23.36 6.26
CA ILE A 367 -3.89 24.74 6.52
C ILE A 367 -3.00 24.81 7.77
N ALA A 368 -3.36 24.09 8.84
CA ALA A 368 -2.58 24.03 10.06
C ALA A 368 -1.17 23.47 9.80
N VAL A 369 -1.04 22.41 8.98
CA VAL A 369 0.25 21.85 8.57
C VAL A 369 1.14 22.92 7.94
N TRP A 370 0.62 23.71 7.01
CA TRP A 370 1.40 24.77 6.34
C TRP A 370 1.78 25.90 7.30
N VAL A 371 0.86 26.35 8.15
CA VAL A 371 1.14 27.41 9.14
C VAL A 371 2.20 26.96 10.13
N ILE A 372 2.08 25.75 10.70
CA ILE A 372 3.06 25.20 11.64
C ILE A 372 4.42 25.05 10.96
N SER A 373 4.45 24.58 9.71
CA SER A 373 5.69 24.42 8.97
C SER A 373 6.37 25.75 8.65
N TYR A 374 5.60 26.80 8.38
CA TYR A 374 6.13 28.15 8.17
C TYR A 374 6.71 28.75 9.46
N LEU A 375 6.03 28.57 10.59
CA LEU A 375 6.47 29.08 11.90
C LEU A 375 7.70 28.37 12.47
N ASN A 376 7.99 27.14 12.01
CA ASN A 376 9.14 26.35 12.46
C ASN A 376 10.40 26.53 11.57
N ARG A 377 10.33 27.34 10.51
CA ARG A 377 11.51 27.79 9.76
C ARG A 377 12.23 28.89 10.52
#